data_AF-A0A520CI96-F1
#
_entry.id   AF-A0A520CI96-F1
#
_cell.length_a   1.000
_cell.length_b   1.000
_cell.length_c   1.000
_cell.angle_alpha   90.00
_cell.angle_beta   90.00
_cell.angle_gamma   90.00
#
_symmetry.space_group_name_H-M   'P 1'
#
loop_
_entity.id
_entity.type
_entity.pdbx_description
1 polymer ?
#
loop_
_entity_poly.entity_id
_entity_poly.type
_entity_poly.pdbx_seq_one_letter_code
_entity_poly.pdbx_strand_id
1 'polypeptide(L)'
;MFFIFAIIISCRDNTDETLVWDFTQHQFKEQTLTMLGGGYSTFKLTNLGDSLLKLDCDIFQGWKAKSLSYSDTVKLADNYKFYDSLGNQAKQVLTYEKPRKIFLQLTINSMVGYDDEYSRLNGSYQKNEVIYKKTNHFSYTGKLFIDNDNLKYFVDDLWVK
;
A
#
# COMPACT_ATOMS: atom_id res chain seq x y z
N MET A 1 40.28 -42.25 28.46
CA MET A 1 39.85 -41.65 27.18
C MET A 1 38.52 -40.97 27.45
N PHE A 2 38.52 -39.65 27.64
CA PHE A 2 37.32 -38.88 27.96
C PHE A 2 36.74 -38.30 26.66
N PHE A 3 35.51 -38.69 26.33
CA PHE A 3 34.74 -38.05 25.26
C PHE A 3 34.00 -36.85 25.85
N ILE A 4 34.42 -35.65 25.47
CA ILE A 4 33.66 -34.42 25.72
C ILE A 4 32.66 -34.28 24.58
N PHE A 5 31.38 -34.48 24.88
CA PHE A 5 30.29 -34.06 24.00
C PHE A 5 30.19 -32.54 24.06
N ALA A 6 30.65 -31.87 23.01
CA ALA A 6 30.34 -30.46 22.80
C ALA A 6 28.87 -30.35 22.39
N ILE A 7 28.02 -29.94 23.33
CA ILE A 7 26.65 -29.54 23.04
C ILE A 7 26.75 -28.19 22.32
N ILE A 8 26.65 -28.21 21.00
CA ILE A 8 26.44 -26.99 20.22
C ILE A 8 25.00 -26.58 20.49
N ILE A 9 24.82 -25.69 21.46
CA ILE A 9 23.60 -24.90 21.59
C ILE A 9 23.58 -24.00 20.36
N SER A 10 22.86 -24.45 19.32
CA SER A 10 22.51 -23.57 18.21
C SER A 10 21.61 -22.49 18.79
N CYS A 11 22.20 -21.33 19.09
CA CYS A 11 21.43 -20.09 19.15
C CYS A 11 20.82 -19.93 17.76
N ARG A 12 19.55 -20.30 17.65
CA ARG A 12 18.75 -20.00 16.47
C ARG A 12 18.67 -18.48 16.42
N ASP A 13 19.52 -17.87 15.61
CA ASP A 13 19.40 -16.47 15.25
C ASP A 13 17.99 -16.32 14.66
N ASN A 14 17.07 -15.81 15.47
CA ASN A 14 15.88 -15.14 14.95
C ASN A 14 16.40 -13.85 14.31
N THR A 15 17.08 -13.95 13.17
CA THR A 15 17.17 -12.82 12.26
C THR A 15 15.74 -12.57 11.82
N ASP A 16 15.07 -11.64 12.49
CA ASP A 16 13.84 -11.04 11.99
C ASP A 16 14.09 -10.66 10.54
N GLU A 17 13.50 -11.40 9.60
CA GLU A 17 13.68 -11.16 8.18
C GLU A 17 13.29 -9.72 7.88
N THR A 18 14.22 -8.95 7.29
CA THR A 18 13.97 -7.57 6.90
C THR A 18 12.75 -7.51 5.99
N LEU A 19 11.75 -6.75 6.40
CA LEU A 19 10.51 -6.69 5.65
C LEU A 19 10.68 -5.81 4.40
N VAL A 20 10.77 -6.45 3.24
CA VAL A 20 10.81 -5.80 1.93
C VAL A 20 9.52 -6.12 1.16
N TRP A 21 8.88 -5.11 0.59
CA TRP A 21 7.61 -5.23 -0.12
C TRP A 21 7.57 -4.29 -1.34
N ASP A 22 6.69 -4.57 -2.30
CA ASP A 22 6.61 -3.75 -3.50
C ASP A 22 5.21 -3.80 -4.11
N PHE A 23 4.53 -2.65 -4.14
CA PHE A 23 3.18 -2.51 -4.68
C PHE A 23 3.11 -2.75 -6.19
N THR A 24 4.22 -2.58 -6.92
CA THR A 24 4.22 -2.82 -8.38
C THR A 24 4.22 -4.30 -8.73
N GLN A 25 4.52 -5.18 -7.77
CA GLN A 25 4.58 -6.62 -7.98
C GLN A 25 3.20 -7.24 -7.92
N HIS A 26 2.95 -8.22 -8.79
CA HIS A 26 1.66 -8.92 -8.84
C HIS A 26 1.30 -9.64 -7.52
N GLN A 27 2.30 -10.00 -6.74
CA GLN A 27 2.15 -10.69 -5.46
C GLN A 27 1.65 -9.77 -4.33
N PHE A 28 1.62 -8.45 -4.56
CA PHE A 28 1.10 -7.51 -3.59
C PHE A 28 -0.42 -7.67 -3.47
N LYS A 29 -0.90 -7.88 -2.24
CA LYS A 29 -2.29 -8.27 -1.95
C LYS A 29 -3.33 -7.29 -2.50
N GLU A 30 -3.01 -6.00 -2.50
CA GLU A 30 -3.92 -4.94 -2.90
C GLU A 30 -3.58 -4.43 -4.30
N GLN A 31 -4.20 -5.02 -5.32
CA GLN A 31 -4.02 -4.61 -6.71
C GLN A 31 -4.98 -3.49 -7.14
N THR A 32 -5.99 -3.20 -6.32
CA THR A 32 -6.99 -2.14 -6.57
C THR A 32 -7.17 -1.30 -5.33
N LEU A 33 -7.09 0.01 -5.47
CA LEU A 33 -7.30 0.99 -4.42
C LEU A 33 -8.46 1.91 -4.78
N THR A 34 -9.36 2.15 -3.83
CA THR A 34 -10.39 3.20 -3.95
C THR A 34 -10.00 4.34 -3.01
N MET A 35 -9.72 5.50 -3.59
CA MET A 35 -9.30 6.70 -2.89
C MET A 35 -10.34 7.80 -3.02
N LEU A 36 -10.46 8.63 -1.99
CA LEU A 36 -11.27 9.85 -2.03
C LEU A 36 -10.36 11.06 -2.20
N GLY A 37 -10.87 12.07 -2.89
CA GLY A 37 -10.16 13.34 -3.06
C GLY A 37 -11.12 14.50 -3.22
N GLY A 38 -11.06 15.49 -2.34
CA GLY A 38 -12.12 16.50 -2.23
C GLY A 38 -13.45 15.88 -1.79
N GLY A 39 -14.41 16.71 -1.34
CA GLY A 39 -15.57 16.24 -0.56
C GLY A 39 -16.42 15.11 -1.16
N TYR A 40 -16.39 14.86 -2.48
CA TYR A 40 -17.23 13.87 -3.15
C TYR A 40 -16.60 13.13 -4.34
N SER A 41 -15.34 13.40 -4.72
CA SER A 41 -14.73 12.69 -5.86
C SER A 41 -14.16 11.35 -5.43
N THR A 42 -14.38 10.32 -6.26
CA THR A 42 -13.89 8.96 -6.01
C THR A 42 -12.94 8.55 -7.13
N PHE A 43 -11.82 7.96 -6.74
CA PHE A 43 -10.75 7.52 -7.63
C PHE A 43 -10.52 6.03 -7.42
N LYS A 44 -10.49 5.25 -8.49
CA LYS A 44 -10.13 3.84 -8.47
C LYS A 44 -8.83 3.65 -9.23
N LEU A 45 -7.82 3.17 -8.53
CA LEU A 45 -6.51 2.86 -9.06
C LEU A 45 -6.39 1.34 -9.19
N THR A 46 -6.06 0.83 -10.38
CA THR A 46 -5.87 -0.61 -10.61
C THR A 46 -4.47 -0.84 -11.17
N ASN A 47 -3.65 -1.62 -10.46
CA ASN A 47 -2.35 -2.06 -10.96
C ASN A 47 -2.57 -3.10 -12.07
N LEU A 48 -2.11 -2.78 -13.28
CA LEU A 48 -2.22 -3.66 -14.44
C LEU A 48 -0.97 -4.53 -14.64
N GLY A 49 0.07 -4.38 -13.80
CA GLY A 49 1.38 -4.98 -14.01
C GLY A 49 2.27 -4.14 -14.94
N ASP A 50 3.52 -4.57 -15.10
CA ASP A 50 4.49 -3.96 -16.03
C ASP A 50 4.62 -2.43 -15.91
N SER A 51 4.61 -1.92 -14.67
CA SER A 51 4.69 -0.49 -14.40
C SER A 51 3.52 0.35 -14.95
N LEU A 52 2.36 -0.27 -15.19
CA LEU A 52 1.14 0.39 -15.65
C LEU A 52 0.07 0.44 -14.56
N LEU A 53 -0.62 1.56 -14.49
CA LEU A 53 -1.73 1.77 -13.59
C LEU A 53 -2.92 2.34 -14.37
N LYS A 54 -4.08 1.72 -14.19
CA LYS A 54 -5.36 2.27 -14.66
C LYS A 54 -5.91 3.23 -13.61
N LEU A 55 -6.25 4.43 -14.04
CA LEU A 55 -6.92 5.45 -13.25
C LEU A 55 -8.34 5.61 -13.76
N ASP A 56 -9.32 5.24 -12.94
CA ASP A 56 -10.73 5.54 -13.15
C ASP A 56 -11.17 6.59 -12.11
N CYS A 57 -11.87 7.64 -12.54
CA CYS A 57 -12.29 8.75 -11.68
C CYS A 57 -13.76 9.08 -11.90
N ASP A 58 -14.48 9.35 -10.81
CA ASP A 58 -15.75 10.05 -10.84
C ASP A 58 -15.59 11.38 -10.11
N ILE A 59 -15.53 12.46 -10.88
CA ILE A 59 -15.25 13.81 -10.40
C ILE A 59 -16.57 14.55 -10.20
N PHE A 60 -16.83 14.96 -8.96
CA PHE A 60 -17.99 15.78 -8.64
C PHE A 60 -17.76 17.23 -9.07
N GLN A 61 -18.66 17.77 -9.89
CA GLN A 61 -18.58 19.14 -10.41
C GLN A 61 -19.58 20.09 -9.71
N GLY A 62 -20.16 19.70 -8.57
CA GLY A 62 -21.18 20.45 -7.85
C GLY A 62 -22.60 19.93 -8.10
N TRP A 63 -23.54 20.27 -7.20
CA TRP A 63 -24.89 19.72 -7.15
C TRP A 63 -25.77 19.99 -8.39
N LYS A 64 -25.44 21.04 -9.15
CA LYS A 64 -26.15 21.42 -10.39
C LYS A 64 -25.48 20.90 -11.65
N ALA A 65 -24.29 20.33 -11.54
CA ALA A 65 -23.53 19.78 -12.65
C ALA A 65 -23.60 18.26 -12.63
N LYS A 66 -23.55 17.64 -13.82
CA LYS A 66 -23.42 16.18 -13.91
C LYS A 66 -22.01 15.79 -13.46
N SER A 67 -21.88 14.64 -12.79
CA SER A 67 -20.57 14.07 -12.48
C SER A 67 -19.82 13.78 -13.78
N LEU A 68 -18.51 14.03 -13.78
CA LEU A 68 -17.64 13.71 -14.91
C LEU A 68 -16.89 12.42 -14.60
N SER A 69 -17.11 11.40 -15.42
CA SER A 69 -16.31 10.18 -15.36
C SER A 69 -15.10 10.29 -16.28
N TYR A 70 -13.93 9.89 -15.78
CA TYR A 70 -12.66 9.92 -16.50
C TYR A 70 -11.95 8.57 -16.36
N SER A 71 -11.35 8.06 -17.43
CA SER A 71 -10.58 6.81 -17.40
C SER A 71 -9.36 6.92 -18.30
N ASP A 72 -8.19 6.58 -17.79
CA ASP A 72 -6.96 6.56 -18.55
C ASP A 72 -5.94 5.57 -17.95
N THR A 73 -4.86 5.31 -18.68
CA THR A 73 -3.72 4.54 -18.20
C THR A 73 -2.51 5.45 -18.10
N VAL A 74 -1.78 5.31 -16.99
CA VAL A 74 -0.54 6.04 -16.70
C VAL A 74 0.60 5.03 -16.52
N LYS A 75 1.83 5.47 -16.82
CA LYS A 75 3.04 4.65 -16.70
C LYS A 75 3.88 5.13 -15.52
N LEU A 76 4.49 4.19 -14.80
CA LEU A 76 5.42 4.50 -13.72
C LEU A 76 6.60 5.30 -14.28
N ALA A 77 6.79 6.48 -13.72
CA ALA A 77 7.94 7.34 -13.94
C ALA A 77 9.02 7.07 -12.89
N ASP A 78 8.61 7.04 -11.61
CA ASP A 78 9.54 6.89 -10.48
C ASP A 78 9.05 5.88 -9.44
N ASN A 79 10.00 5.24 -8.76
CA ASN A 79 9.77 4.31 -7.64
C ASN A 79 10.82 4.52 -6.55
N TYR A 80 10.44 5.23 -5.48
CA TYR A 80 11.30 5.51 -4.34
C TYR A 80 10.90 4.65 -3.15
N LYS A 81 11.87 3.96 -2.55
CA LYS A 81 11.69 3.14 -1.33
C LYS A 81 12.46 3.75 -0.17
N PHE A 82 11.83 3.80 0.99
CA PHE A 82 12.39 4.36 2.21
C PHE A 82 12.39 3.31 3.31
N TYR A 83 13.49 3.27 4.06
CA TYR A 83 13.76 2.27 5.09
C TYR A 83 13.92 2.93 6.46
N ASP A 84 13.54 2.23 7.51
CA ASP A 84 13.79 2.66 8.89
C ASP A 84 15.25 2.38 9.32
N SER A 85 15.61 2.76 10.54
CA SER A 85 16.96 2.52 11.10
C SER A 85 17.30 1.04 11.29
N LEU A 86 16.31 0.16 11.22
CA LEU A 86 16.45 -1.30 11.35
C LEU A 86 16.50 -2.00 9.98
N GLY A 87 16.42 -1.25 8.88
CA GLY A 87 16.45 -1.78 7.51
C GLY A 87 15.11 -2.32 7.00
N ASN A 88 14.00 -2.12 7.73
CA ASN A 88 12.67 -2.47 7.23
C ASN A 88 12.16 -1.40 6.28
N GLN A 89 11.48 -1.81 5.21
CA GLN A 89 10.86 -0.86 4.29
C GLN A 89 9.63 -0.22 4.95
N ALA A 90 9.74 1.06 5.28
CA ALA A 90 8.67 1.83 5.92
C ALA A 90 7.70 2.46 4.92
N LYS A 91 8.20 2.83 3.72
CA LYS A 91 7.42 3.61 2.75
C LYS A 91 7.86 3.33 1.31
N GLN A 92 6.91 3.40 0.40
CA GLN A 92 7.13 3.40 -1.05
C GLN A 92 6.38 4.60 -1.66
N VAL A 93 7.04 5.37 -2.52
CA VAL A 93 6.46 6.46 -3.29
C VAL A 93 6.58 6.12 -4.77
N LEU A 94 5.44 6.05 -5.44
CA LEU A 94 5.32 5.74 -6.86
C LEU A 94 4.80 6.98 -7.58
N THR A 95 5.54 7.43 -8.60
CA THR A 95 5.08 8.48 -9.49
C THR A 95 4.65 7.84 -10.79
N TYR A 96 3.42 8.09 -11.21
CA TYR A 96 2.89 7.70 -12.51
C TYR A 96 2.57 8.94 -13.32
N GLU A 97 2.87 8.88 -14.61
CA GLU A 97 2.64 10.00 -15.50
C GLU A 97 2.06 9.58 -16.85
N LYS A 98 1.34 10.53 -17.44
CA LYS A 98 1.10 10.62 -18.88
C LYS A 98 1.58 12.00 -19.29
N PRO A 99 2.67 12.12 -20.10
CA PRO A 99 3.35 13.39 -20.31
C PRO A 99 2.40 14.52 -20.68
N ARG A 100 2.49 15.63 -19.94
CA ARG A 100 1.67 16.84 -20.10
C ARG A 100 0.16 16.64 -19.98
N LYS A 101 -0.30 15.50 -19.44
CA LYS A 101 -1.72 15.18 -19.29
C LYS A 101 -2.13 14.76 -17.89
N ILE A 102 -1.36 13.87 -17.29
CA ILE A 102 -1.70 13.30 -15.98
C ILE A 102 -0.42 13.18 -15.17
N PHE A 103 -0.49 13.61 -13.92
CA PHE A 103 0.49 13.30 -12.89
C PHE A 103 -0.25 12.68 -11.70
N LEU A 104 0.20 11.51 -11.28
CA LEU A 104 -0.31 10.81 -10.11
C LEU A 104 0.87 10.38 -9.25
N GLN A 105 0.88 10.80 -7.99
CA GLN A 105 1.82 10.29 -7.00
C GLN A 105 1.05 9.45 -5.99
N LEU A 106 1.42 8.19 -5.83
CA LEU A 106 0.90 7.28 -4.81
C LEU A 106 1.96 7.08 -3.72
N THR A 107 1.58 7.30 -2.48
CA THR A 107 2.42 7.07 -1.31
C THR A 107 1.82 5.96 -0.48
N ILE A 108 2.57 4.88 -0.31
CA ILE A 108 2.19 3.71 0.49
C ILE A 108 3.09 3.69 1.73
N ASN A 109 2.51 3.62 2.92
CA ASN A 109 3.27 3.45 4.16
C ASN A 109 2.93 2.10 4.78
N SER A 110 3.96 1.36 5.19
CA SER A 110 3.81 0.15 5.98
C SER A 110 3.61 0.50 7.45
N MET A 111 2.62 -0.13 8.06
CA MET A 111 2.34 -0.06 9.49
C MET A 111 2.44 -1.48 10.03
N VAL A 112 3.31 -1.67 11.01
CA VAL A 112 3.42 -2.95 11.72
C VAL A 112 2.33 -2.99 12.79
N GLY A 113 1.38 -3.90 12.62
CA GLY A 113 0.38 -4.26 13.61
C GLY A 113 0.74 -5.57 14.31
N TYR A 114 0.06 -5.80 15.42
CA TYR A 114 0.05 -7.09 16.11
C TYR A 114 -1.41 -7.51 16.24
N ASP A 115 -1.78 -8.62 15.60
CA ASP A 115 -3.11 -9.18 15.74
C ASP A 115 -3.16 -10.09 16.98
N ASP A 116 -4.15 -9.86 17.84
CA ASP A 116 -4.46 -10.77 18.95
C ASP A 116 -5.24 -11.98 18.40
N GLU A 117 -4.60 -13.14 18.31
CA GLU A 117 -5.28 -14.37 17.90
C GLU A 117 -5.93 -15.07 19.10
N TYR A 118 -7.27 -14.98 19.21
CA TYR A 118 -8.04 -15.76 20.19
C TYR A 118 -8.43 -17.12 19.61
N SER A 119 -7.77 -18.19 20.05
CA SER A 119 -8.21 -19.56 19.70
C SER A 119 -9.41 -19.97 20.56
N ARG A 120 -10.52 -20.41 19.93
CA ARG A 120 -11.64 -21.06 20.62
C ARG A 120 -11.31 -22.54 20.83
N LEU A 121 -11.05 -22.95 22.07
CA LEU A 121 -11.05 -24.36 22.46
C LEU A 121 -12.28 -24.64 23.34
N ASN A 122 -13.10 -25.61 22.95
CA ASN A 122 -14.23 -26.14 23.73
C ASN A 122 -15.22 -25.10 24.27
N GLY A 123 -15.69 -24.18 23.42
CA GLY A 123 -16.81 -23.28 23.75
C GLY A 123 -16.53 -22.21 24.81
N SER A 124 -15.28 -22.11 25.30
CA SER A 124 -14.85 -21.11 26.27
C SER A 124 -13.68 -20.31 25.68
N TYR A 125 -13.73 -18.98 25.80
CA TYR A 125 -12.60 -18.12 25.43
C TYR A 125 -11.50 -18.29 26.48
N GLN A 126 -10.48 -19.09 26.19
CA GLN A 126 -9.26 -19.10 26.98
C GLN A 126 -8.19 -18.28 26.25
N LYS A 127 -7.59 -17.32 26.96
CA LYS A 127 -6.42 -16.59 26.50
C LYS A 127 -5.22 -17.55 26.57
N ASN A 128 -5.08 -18.40 25.57
CA ASN A 128 -3.81 -19.10 25.36
C ASN A 128 -2.75 -18.06 24.97
N GLU A 129 -1.48 -18.37 25.25
CA GLU A 129 -0.30 -17.53 24.99
C GLU A 129 -0.50 -16.55 23.84
N VAL A 130 -0.36 -15.24 24.10
CA VAL A 130 -0.52 -14.22 23.06
C VAL A 130 0.59 -14.42 22.04
N ILE A 131 0.27 -15.11 20.94
CA ILE A 131 1.16 -15.20 19.79
C ILE A 131 0.98 -13.87 19.05
N TYR A 132 1.87 -12.92 19.32
CA TYR A 132 1.96 -11.66 18.60
C TYR A 132 2.40 -11.92 17.16
N LYS A 133 1.45 -12.20 16.26
CA LYS A 133 1.76 -12.33 14.84
C LYS A 133 1.93 -10.94 14.27
N LYS A 134 3.16 -10.62 13.83
CA LYS A 134 3.47 -9.38 13.11
C LYS A 134 2.62 -9.35 11.83
N THR A 135 1.67 -8.43 11.75
CA THR A 135 0.85 -8.20 10.56
C THR A 135 1.23 -6.87 9.93
N ASN A 136 1.35 -6.85 8.61
CA ASN A 136 1.62 -5.62 7.87
C ASN A 136 0.31 -5.07 7.37
N HIS A 137 0.01 -3.86 7.82
CA HIS A 137 -1.05 -3.04 7.28
C HIS A 137 -0.43 -1.95 6.42
N PHE A 138 -1.16 -1.51 5.41
CA PHE A 138 -0.71 -0.44 4.53
C PHE A 138 -1.69 0.71 4.59
N SER A 139 -1.17 1.93 4.66
CA SER A 139 -1.94 3.16 4.47
C SER A 139 -1.54 3.80 3.16
N TYR A 140 -2.51 4.42 2.47
CA TYR A 140 -2.27 5.01 1.16
C TYR A 140 -2.74 6.46 1.13
N THR A 141 -1.88 7.28 0.55
CA THR A 141 -2.15 8.69 0.24
C THR A 141 -1.68 9.03 -1.16
N GLY A 142 -2.12 10.14 -1.74
CA GLY A 142 -1.66 10.50 -3.07
C GLY A 142 -1.98 11.91 -3.52
N LYS A 143 -1.45 12.27 -4.69
CA LYS A 143 -1.67 13.54 -5.38
C LYS A 143 -2.09 13.27 -6.80
N LEU A 144 -3.07 13.99 -7.31
CA LEU A 144 -3.54 13.82 -8.68
C LEU A 144 -3.70 15.17 -9.36
N PHE A 145 -3.11 15.27 -10.54
CA PHE A 145 -3.29 16.36 -11.48
C PHE A 145 -3.71 15.78 -12.83
N ILE A 146 -4.78 16.33 -13.41
CA ILE A 146 -5.27 16.01 -14.75
C ILE A 146 -5.41 17.33 -15.50
N ASP A 147 -4.69 17.44 -16.61
CA ASP A 147 -4.81 18.55 -17.56
C ASP A 147 -4.97 17.97 -18.97
N ASN A 148 -6.20 17.94 -19.45
CA ASN A 148 -6.51 17.56 -20.81
C ASN A 148 -7.45 18.59 -21.45
N ASP A 149 -7.68 18.45 -22.75
CA ASP A 149 -8.42 19.43 -23.54
C ASP A 149 -9.81 19.78 -22.97
N ASN A 150 -10.42 18.88 -22.17
CA ASN A 150 -11.76 19.03 -21.62
C ASN A 150 -11.82 19.11 -20.09
N LEU A 151 -10.68 18.99 -19.38
CA LEU A 151 -10.65 18.91 -17.93
C LEU A 151 -9.31 19.42 -17.37
N LYS A 152 -9.42 20.42 -16.49
CA LYS A 152 -8.35 20.82 -15.56
C LYS A 152 -8.78 20.48 -14.14
N TYR A 153 -8.07 19.56 -13.51
CA TYR A 153 -8.41 19.04 -12.18
C TYR A 153 -7.14 18.81 -11.35
N PHE A 154 -7.22 19.15 -10.07
CA PHE A 154 -6.11 18.98 -9.15
C PHE A 154 -6.62 18.66 -7.75
N VAL A 155 -6.02 17.65 -7.13
CA VAL A 155 -6.20 17.29 -5.71
C VAL A 155 -4.84 16.94 -5.11
N ASP A 156 -4.53 17.63 -4.01
CA ASP A 156 -3.27 17.47 -3.28
C ASP A 156 -3.25 16.30 -2.31
N ASP A 157 -4.41 15.85 -1.83
CA ASP A 157 -4.53 14.79 -0.84
C ASP A 157 -5.63 13.82 -1.25
N LEU A 158 -5.22 12.69 -1.81
CA LEU A 158 -6.02 11.48 -1.96
C LEU A 158 -5.78 10.59 -0.75
N TRP A 159 -6.81 9.92 -0.22
CA TRP A 159 -6.66 8.96 0.89
C TRP A 159 -7.61 7.77 0.74
N VAL A 160 -7.30 6.66 1.39
CA VAL A 160 -8.19 5.48 1.45
C VAL A 160 -9.35 5.74 2.40
N LYS A 161 -10.56 5.35 1.99
CA LYS A 161 -11.78 5.42 2.80
C LYS A 161 -11.88 4.26 3.78
#